data_AF-A0A3M2A6M0-F1
#
_entry.id   AF-A0A3M2A6M0-F1
#
_cell.length_a   1.000
_cell.length_b   1.000
_cell.length_c   1.000
_cell.angle_alpha   90.00
_cell.angle_beta   90.00
_cell.angle_gamma   90.00
#
_symmetry.space_group_name_H-M   'P 1'
#
loop_
_entity.id
_entity.type
_entity.pdbx_description
1 polymer ?
#
loop_
_entity_poly.entity_id
_entity_poly.type
_entity_poly.pdbx_seq_one_letter_code
_entity_poly.pdbx_strand_id
1 'polypeptide(L)'
;MPGAKRRLAAPLWSAALLLAACGPRSGDTGAPAKAPKPSYRFDRTAVDAALAADPGVVIGTYRLAPKGIVDGDTIKVEGLDASLRLLAIDTEETFKSKSDRVLYDQGWEVYLAKKAAQSNRPVKIATPLGEEAKHFAEAFFAGIDTVELERDHPEELRGRYGRILSYVFVVKDGKRLHYNVEAVRAGMAPYFPKYGHSRRFRGEFEAAMAEARAAGRGIWDPSKQHYPDYDARLAWWYARGDFVDAFESKAETRDDHIVLGRHRALERLSAFEGKDVSVLGTVAKIVETKGDLVLVFLAHRRGEDLPVVFVDPLAFEDSGIADYVGEYVVVRGPVQHYHDQRRKKDVFEVVVRAARQVTLPPYTPPGPTPVPQPHEAAASTRPRAAARSGPPSTEPPSPAPAP
;
A
#
# COMPACT_ATOMS: atom_id res chain seq x y z
N MET A 1 -64.52 -1.90 -2.94
CA MET A 1 -63.50 -2.09 -4.00
C MET A 1 -62.15 -1.65 -3.44
N PRO A 2 -61.30 -2.60 -3.01
CA PRO A 2 -60.00 -2.35 -2.37
C PRO A 2 -58.83 -2.49 -3.36
N GLY A 3 -57.70 -1.84 -3.07
CA GLY A 3 -56.40 -2.09 -3.74
C GLY A 3 -55.46 -0.90 -3.57
N ALA A 4 -54.19 -1.01 -3.19
CA ALA A 4 -53.38 -2.16 -2.84
C ALA A 4 -52.22 -1.67 -1.95
N LYS A 5 -52.00 -2.31 -0.80
CA LYS A 5 -50.78 -2.14 0.01
C LYS A 5 -49.70 -3.06 -0.58
N ARG A 6 -48.63 -2.50 -1.15
CA ARG A 6 -47.44 -3.26 -1.56
C ARG A 6 -46.65 -3.64 -0.31
N ARG A 7 -46.62 -4.95 -0.01
CA ARG A 7 -45.70 -5.55 0.96
C ARG A 7 -44.35 -5.77 0.28
N LEU A 8 -43.28 -5.29 0.91
CA LEU A 8 -41.89 -5.62 0.57
C LEU A 8 -41.63 -7.09 0.91
N ALA A 9 -41.26 -7.88 -0.09
CA ALA A 9 -40.80 -9.25 0.07
C ALA A 9 -39.27 -9.25 0.14
N ALA A 10 -38.72 -9.78 1.23
CA ALA A 10 -37.31 -10.12 1.37
C ALA A 10 -37.07 -11.51 0.74
N PRO A 11 -36.02 -11.73 -0.07
CA PRO A 11 -35.70 -13.06 -0.56
C PRO A 11 -34.84 -13.80 0.47
N LEU A 12 -35.45 -14.78 1.13
CA LEU A 12 -34.76 -15.86 1.85
C LEU A 12 -34.11 -16.79 0.82
N TRP A 13 -32.78 -16.88 0.80
CA TRP A 13 -32.06 -17.89 0.01
C TRP A 13 -31.66 -19.05 0.93
N SER A 14 -32.47 -20.10 0.89
CA SER A 14 -32.15 -21.41 1.49
C SER A 14 -31.26 -22.20 0.52
N ALA A 15 -30.01 -22.45 0.90
CA ALA A 15 -29.16 -23.42 0.21
C ALA A 15 -29.49 -24.83 0.72
N ALA A 16 -30.10 -25.65 -0.13
CA ALA A 16 -30.42 -27.04 0.16
C ALA A 16 -29.16 -27.93 0.03
N LEU A 17 -28.79 -28.59 1.13
CA LEU A 17 -27.86 -29.73 1.15
C LEU A 17 -28.56 -30.97 0.59
N LEU A 18 -28.03 -31.54 -0.49
CA LEU A 18 -28.40 -32.89 -0.94
C LEU A 18 -27.48 -33.92 -0.26
N LEU A 19 -28.00 -34.56 0.79
CA LEU A 19 -27.48 -35.78 1.38
C LEU A 19 -28.16 -36.97 0.70
N ALA A 20 -27.41 -37.72 -0.12
CA ALA A 20 -27.84 -39.05 -0.57
C ALA A 20 -27.23 -40.10 0.37
N ALA A 21 -28.08 -40.73 1.17
CA ALA A 21 -27.75 -41.85 2.02
C ALA A 21 -28.21 -43.16 1.35
N CYS A 22 -27.28 -44.07 1.09
CA CYS A 22 -27.54 -45.49 0.98
C CYS A 22 -26.45 -46.24 1.76
N GLY A 23 -26.86 -47.14 2.65
CA GLY A 23 -26.01 -48.21 3.19
C GLY A 23 -26.75 -49.55 3.08
N PRO A 24 -26.26 -50.65 3.68
CA PRO A 24 -24.90 -50.98 4.12
C PRO A 24 -24.44 -52.39 3.66
N ARG A 25 -23.15 -52.74 3.79
CA ARG A 25 -22.68 -54.02 4.40
C ARG A 25 -21.14 -54.19 4.45
N SER A 26 -20.69 -54.52 5.68
CA SER A 26 -19.61 -55.42 6.11
C SER A 26 -18.18 -55.30 5.58
N GLY A 27 -17.28 -54.94 6.52
CA GLY A 27 -16.10 -55.73 6.86
C GLY A 27 -14.78 -55.37 6.16
N ASP A 28 -13.97 -54.52 6.78
CA ASP A 28 -12.53 -54.75 6.91
C ASP A 28 -11.93 -53.79 7.95
N THR A 29 -11.14 -54.31 8.89
CA THR A 29 -10.42 -53.53 9.91
C THR A 29 -9.09 -53.04 9.33
N GLY A 30 -9.15 -51.93 8.60
CA GLY A 30 -7.98 -51.16 8.17
C GLY A 30 -7.84 -49.88 8.99
N ALA A 31 -6.64 -49.62 9.52
CA ALA A 31 -6.30 -48.37 10.19
C ALA A 31 -6.74 -47.15 9.35
N PRO A 32 -7.21 -46.04 9.95
CA PRO A 32 -7.73 -44.92 9.19
C PRO A 32 -6.61 -44.33 8.33
N ALA A 33 -6.73 -44.51 7.02
CA ALA A 33 -5.91 -43.80 6.05
C ALA A 33 -6.05 -42.30 6.34
N LYS A 34 -4.91 -41.62 6.57
CA LYS A 34 -4.87 -40.16 6.68
C LYS A 34 -5.65 -39.59 5.50
N ALA A 35 -6.75 -38.88 5.79
CA ALA A 35 -7.52 -38.19 4.77
C ALA A 35 -6.55 -37.36 3.92
N PRO A 36 -6.63 -37.44 2.58
CA PRO A 36 -5.78 -36.62 1.73
C PRO A 36 -6.00 -35.16 2.13
N LYS A 37 -4.90 -34.46 2.46
CA LYS A 37 -4.96 -33.01 2.71
C LYS A 37 -5.66 -32.40 1.50
N PRO A 38 -6.74 -31.65 1.65
CA PRO A 38 -7.40 -31.04 0.51
C PRO A 38 -6.38 -30.13 -0.16
N SER A 39 -5.91 -30.53 -1.34
CA SER A 39 -5.12 -29.65 -2.18
C SER A 39 -6.11 -28.68 -2.79
N TYR A 40 -6.40 -27.60 -2.07
CA TYR A 40 -7.07 -26.44 -2.63
C TYR A 40 -6.13 -25.82 -3.66
N ARG A 41 -6.12 -26.38 -4.88
CA ARG A 41 -5.58 -25.67 -6.04
C ARG A 41 -6.57 -24.56 -6.35
N PHE A 42 -6.27 -23.36 -5.88
CA PHE A 42 -7.06 -22.18 -6.20
C PHE A 42 -6.97 -21.91 -7.69
N ASP A 43 -8.11 -21.89 -8.36
CA ASP A 43 -8.21 -21.39 -9.72
C ASP A 43 -8.29 -19.86 -9.66
N ARG A 44 -7.13 -19.22 -9.85
CA ARG A 44 -7.01 -17.76 -9.91
C ARG A 44 -7.96 -17.15 -10.94
N THR A 45 -8.18 -17.81 -12.07
CA THR A 45 -9.04 -17.30 -13.13
C THR A 45 -10.48 -17.21 -12.66
N ALA A 46 -10.96 -18.23 -11.94
CA ALA A 46 -12.28 -18.24 -11.35
C ALA A 46 -12.44 -17.18 -10.25
N VAL A 47 -11.42 -16.99 -9.40
CA VAL A 47 -11.40 -15.93 -8.38
C VAL A 47 -11.45 -14.54 -9.03
N ASP A 48 -10.64 -14.32 -10.06
CA ASP A 48 -10.60 -13.04 -10.78
C ASP A 48 -11.94 -12.75 -11.48
N ALA A 49 -12.56 -13.76 -12.10
CA ALA A 49 -13.88 -13.64 -12.68
C ALA A 49 -14.94 -13.29 -11.62
N ALA A 50 -14.90 -13.91 -10.44
CA ALA A 50 -15.82 -13.61 -9.35
C ALA A 50 -15.66 -12.18 -8.81
N LEU A 51 -14.41 -11.74 -8.59
CA LEU A 51 -14.11 -10.38 -8.12
C LEU A 51 -14.53 -9.29 -9.12
N ALA A 52 -14.51 -9.60 -10.42
CA ALA A 52 -14.89 -8.69 -11.50
C ALA A 52 -16.40 -8.70 -11.79
N ALA A 53 -17.09 -9.82 -11.57
CA ALA A 53 -18.53 -9.95 -11.85
C ALA A 53 -19.40 -9.12 -10.90
N ASP A 54 -19.01 -9.02 -9.63
CA ASP A 54 -19.58 -8.10 -8.66
C ASP A 54 -18.48 -7.15 -8.17
N PRO A 55 -18.25 -6.04 -8.89
CA PRO A 55 -17.15 -5.15 -8.57
C PRO A 55 -17.40 -4.34 -7.29
N GLY A 56 -18.47 -4.59 -6.53
CA GLY A 56 -18.78 -3.86 -5.29
C GLY A 56 -17.61 -3.80 -4.30
N VAL A 57 -17.76 -2.93 -3.30
CA VAL A 57 -16.72 -2.73 -2.27
C VAL A 57 -16.58 -3.93 -1.33
N VAL A 58 -17.63 -4.73 -1.14
CA VAL A 58 -17.58 -5.93 -0.32
C VAL A 58 -17.00 -7.08 -1.13
N ILE A 59 -15.90 -7.66 -0.66
CA ILE A 59 -15.30 -8.85 -1.28
C ILE A 59 -15.98 -10.12 -0.74
N GLY A 60 -16.20 -10.17 0.57
CA GLY A 60 -16.89 -11.29 1.22
C GLY A 60 -16.40 -11.57 2.64
N THR A 61 -16.93 -12.63 3.25
CA THR A 61 -16.48 -13.15 4.54
C THR A 61 -15.70 -14.44 4.34
N TYR A 62 -14.51 -14.52 4.94
CA TYR A 62 -13.60 -15.64 4.76
C TYR A 62 -13.04 -16.11 6.09
N ARG A 63 -12.70 -17.40 6.18
CA ARG A 63 -11.95 -17.93 7.32
C ARG A 63 -10.49 -17.53 7.21
N LEU A 64 -9.86 -17.18 8.33
CA LEU A 64 -8.41 -17.00 8.35
C LEU A 64 -7.71 -18.33 8.04
N ALA A 65 -6.70 -18.30 7.18
CA ALA A 65 -5.92 -19.49 6.89
C ALA A 65 -5.10 -19.90 8.13
N PRO A 66 -4.75 -21.18 8.30
CA PRO A 66 -3.80 -21.60 9.33
C PRO A 66 -2.46 -20.87 9.18
N LYS A 67 -2.00 -20.20 10.25
CA LYS A 67 -0.83 -19.27 10.21
C LYS A 67 -1.01 -18.19 9.13
N GLY A 68 -2.23 -17.69 9.01
CA GLY A 68 -2.64 -16.73 7.99
C GLY A 68 -2.09 -15.32 8.22
N ILE A 69 -1.64 -14.99 9.43
CA ILE A 69 -0.96 -13.72 9.71
C ILE A 69 0.50 -13.87 9.26
N VAL A 70 0.84 -13.27 8.12
CA VAL A 70 2.17 -13.40 7.51
C VAL A 70 3.08 -12.27 7.98
N ASP A 71 2.54 -11.06 8.00
CA ASP A 71 3.20 -9.82 8.39
C ASP A 71 2.17 -8.82 8.95
N GLY A 72 2.61 -7.69 9.49
CA GLY A 72 1.71 -6.68 10.07
C GLY A 72 0.67 -6.13 9.08
N ASP A 73 1.01 -6.07 7.79
CA ASP A 73 0.16 -5.58 6.70
C ASP A 73 -0.22 -6.65 5.65
N THR A 74 0.02 -7.92 5.97
CA THR A 74 -0.19 -9.03 5.03
C THR A 74 -0.79 -10.24 5.72
N ILE A 75 -1.99 -10.64 5.29
CA ILE A 75 -2.69 -11.83 5.80
C ILE A 75 -3.10 -12.79 4.67
N LYS A 76 -3.51 -14.00 5.04
CA LYS A 76 -4.06 -15.03 4.14
C LYS A 76 -5.37 -15.55 4.71
N VAL A 77 -6.33 -15.75 3.82
CA VAL A 77 -7.63 -16.36 4.13
C VAL A 77 -7.81 -17.62 3.29
N GLU A 78 -8.69 -18.50 3.75
CA GLU A 78 -9.15 -19.63 2.95
C GLU A 78 -10.02 -19.13 1.79
N GLY A 79 -10.07 -19.87 0.67
CA GLY A 79 -10.91 -19.52 -0.47
C GLY A 79 -10.28 -18.57 -1.50
N LEU A 80 -9.16 -17.90 -1.16
CA LEU A 80 -8.46 -16.97 -2.06
C LEU A 80 -7.07 -17.48 -2.44
N ASP A 81 -6.64 -17.14 -3.66
CA ASP A 81 -5.44 -17.68 -4.32
C ASP A 81 -4.12 -17.00 -3.92
N ALA A 82 -4.19 -15.94 -3.12
CA ALA A 82 -3.05 -15.09 -2.80
C ALA A 82 -3.12 -14.52 -1.38
N SER A 83 -1.97 -14.02 -0.91
CA SER A 83 -1.95 -13.12 0.24
C SER A 83 -2.67 -11.81 -0.08
N LEU A 84 -3.34 -11.26 0.93
CA LEU A 84 -3.98 -9.96 0.89
C LEU A 84 -2.93 -8.90 1.16
N ARG A 85 -2.91 -7.83 0.35
CA ARG A 85 -2.19 -6.60 0.68
C ARG A 85 -3.17 -5.67 1.37
N LEU A 86 -2.89 -5.35 2.62
CA LEU A 86 -3.73 -4.44 3.37
C LEU A 86 -3.58 -3.01 2.87
N LEU A 87 -4.72 -2.40 2.57
CA LEU A 87 -4.81 -1.05 2.03
C LEU A 87 -4.52 0.00 3.09
N ALA A 88 -3.98 1.15 2.65
CA ALA A 88 -3.72 2.34 3.46
C ALA A 88 -2.75 2.17 4.66
N ILE A 89 -2.06 1.03 4.77
CA ILE A 89 -1.00 0.79 5.75
C ILE A 89 0.27 0.23 5.06
N ASP A 90 1.42 0.49 5.69
CA ASP A 90 2.72 -0.07 5.32
C ASP A 90 3.50 -0.31 6.61
N THR A 91 3.46 -1.54 7.11
CA THR A 91 4.22 -1.92 8.32
C THR A 91 5.68 -2.11 7.94
N GLU A 92 6.59 -1.87 8.88
CA GLU A 92 8.00 -2.15 8.65
C GLU A 92 8.24 -3.66 8.48
N GLU A 93 9.30 -4.03 7.76
CA GLU A 93 9.58 -5.43 7.44
C GLU A 93 10.04 -6.22 8.67
N THR A 94 9.78 -7.53 8.67
CA THR A 94 10.29 -8.47 9.68
C THR A 94 11.63 -9.09 9.26
N PHE A 95 12.42 -9.58 10.23
CA PHE A 95 13.75 -10.15 9.97
C PHE A 95 13.65 -11.56 9.36
N LYS A 96 13.52 -11.59 8.02
CA LYS A 96 13.39 -12.82 7.22
C LYS A 96 14.73 -13.44 6.82
N SER A 97 15.83 -12.69 6.86
CA SER A 97 17.17 -13.14 6.44
C SER A 97 18.16 -13.27 7.59
N LYS A 98 18.99 -14.32 7.56
CA LYS A 98 20.14 -14.47 8.48
C LYS A 98 21.17 -13.35 8.30
N SER A 99 21.40 -12.87 7.08
CA SER A 99 22.34 -11.78 6.81
C SER A 99 21.92 -10.49 7.52
N ASP A 100 20.62 -10.24 7.57
CA ASP A 100 20.08 -9.02 8.19
C ASP A 100 20.19 -9.09 9.70
N ARG A 101 19.96 -10.26 10.29
CA ARG A 101 20.17 -10.48 11.74
C ARG A 101 21.64 -10.29 12.11
N VAL A 102 22.56 -10.93 11.39
CA VAL A 102 24.01 -10.79 11.63
C VAL A 102 24.48 -9.33 11.50
N LEU A 103 23.89 -8.57 10.57
CA LEU A 103 24.22 -7.17 10.40
C LEU A 103 23.61 -6.30 11.50
N TYR A 104 22.39 -6.60 11.93
CA TYR A 104 21.71 -5.96 13.06
C TYR A 104 22.44 -6.20 14.39
N ASP A 105 22.99 -7.40 14.59
CA ASP A 105 23.77 -7.76 15.79
C ASP A 105 25.06 -6.93 15.93
N GLN A 106 25.49 -6.22 14.88
CA GLN A 106 26.61 -5.27 14.92
C GLN A 106 26.22 -3.89 15.48
N GLY A 107 24.94 -3.66 15.78
CA GLY A 107 24.39 -2.39 16.24
C GLY A 107 23.43 -1.77 15.23
N TRP A 108 22.38 -1.11 15.75
CA TRP A 108 21.31 -0.51 14.95
C TRP A 108 21.83 0.55 13.98
N GLU A 109 22.70 1.44 14.43
CA GLU A 109 23.26 2.53 13.63
C GLU A 109 24.10 1.99 12.47
N VAL A 110 24.88 0.93 12.73
CA VAL A 110 25.70 0.25 11.72
C VAL A 110 24.81 -0.43 10.67
N TYR A 111 23.76 -1.12 11.13
CA TYR A 111 22.80 -1.79 10.26
C TYR A 111 22.09 -0.81 9.33
N LEU A 112 21.53 0.26 9.90
CA LEU A 112 20.83 1.30 9.17
C LEU A 112 21.74 1.99 8.15
N ALA A 113 22.95 2.39 8.55
CA ALA A 113 23.91 3.05 7.68
C ALA A 113 24.28 2.18 6.47
N LYS A 114 24.60 0.90 6.70
CA LYS A 114 24.97 -0.02 5.62
C LYS A 114 23.82 -0.29 4.66
N LYS A 115 22.60 -0.40 5.17
CA LYS A 115 21.41 -0.61 4.33
C LYS A 115 21.04 0.66 3.54
N ALA A 116 21.16 1.83 4.15
CA ALA A 116 20.93 3.11 3.48
C ALA A 116 21.92 3.35 2.35
N ALA A 117 23.20 3.03 2.54
CA ALA A 117 24.22 3.16 1.50
C ALA A 117 23.96 2.26 0.26
N GLN A 118 23.09 1.26 0.37
CA GLN A 118 22.73 0.34 -0.73
C GLN A 118 21.49 0.79 -1.51
N SER A 119 20.85 1.89 -1.11
CA SER A 119 19.60 2.36 -1.69
C SER A 119 19.70 3.82 -2.12
N ASN A 120 19.21 4.14 -3.31
CA ASN A 120 19.03 5.52 -3.78
C ASN A 120 17.66 6.11 -3.41
N ARG A 121 16.88 5.37 -2.61
CA ARG A 121 15.52 5.71 -2.16
C ARG A 121 15.38 5.50 -0.65
N PRO A 122 14.27 5.95 -0.02
CA PRO A 122 14.04 5.67 1.38
C PRO A 122 14.09 4.17 1.66
N VAL A 123 14.90 3.77 2.64
CA VAL A 123 15.18 2.36 2.91
C VAL A 123 13.91 1.60 3.31
N LYS A 124 13.85 0.33 2.95
CA LYS A 124 12.86 -0.63 3.45
C LYS A 124 13.62 -1.82 4.00
N ILE A 125 13.84 -1.81 5.31
CA ILE A 125 14.66 -2.78 6.03
C ILE A 125 13.84 -3.47 7.12
N ALA A 126 14.33 -4.62 7.58
CA ALA A 126 13.74 -5.28 8.73
C ALA A 126 14.06 -4.50 10.01
N THR A 127 13.10 -4.40 10.93
CA THR A 127 13.29 -3.66 12.18
C THR A 127 12.66 -4.40 13.36
N PRO A 128 13.08 -4.10 14.61
CA PRO A 128 12.38 -4.59 15.79
C PRO A 128 10.90 -4.21 15.79
N LEU A 129 10.57 -2.99 15.34
CA LEU A 129 9.19 -2.55 15.29
C LEU A 129 8.35 -3.25 14.21
N GLY A 130 8.97 -3.73 13.12
CA GLY A 130 8.33 -4.63 12.16
C GLY A 130 7.92 -5.97 12.81
N GLU A 131 8.76 -6.52 13.69
CA GLU A 131 8.40 -7.71 14.49
C GLU A 131 7.27 -7.40 15.49
N GLU A 132 7.30 -6.23 16.13
CA GLU A 132 6.19 -5.78 17.00
C GLU A 132 4.88 -5.62 16.22
N ALA A 133 4.91 -5.06 15.00
CA ALA A 133 3.73 -4.90 14.15
C ALA A 133 3.12 -6.26 13.79
N LYS A 134 3.95 -7.25 13.49
CA LYS A 134 3.49 -8.63 13.26
C LYS A 134 2.90 -9.25 14.53
N HIS A 135 3.55 -9.11 15.68
CA HIS A 135 3.00 -9.63 16.94
C HIS A 135 1.68 -8.94 17.34
N PHE A 136 1.56 -7.64 17.08
CA PHE A 136 0.30 -6.91 17.24
C PHE A 136 -0.79 -7.51 16.34
N ALA A 137 -0.48 -7.81 15.07
CA ALA A 137 -1.42 -8.48 14.17
C ALA A 137 -1.85 -9.84 14.71
N GLU A 138 -0.91 -10.67 15.14
CA GLU A 138 -1.19 -12.00 15.72
C GLU A 138 -2.08 -11.89 16.97
N ALA A 139 -1.79 -10.95 17.87
CA ALA A 139 -2.59 -10.70 19.05
C ALA A 139 -3.98 -10.14 18.70
N PHE A 140 -4.07 -9.26 17.69
CA PHE A 140 -5.34 -8.72 17.23
C PHE A 140 -6.24 -9.82 16.66
N PHE A 141 -5.70 -10.75 15.88
CA PHE A 141 -6.50 -11.84 15.29
C PHE A 141 -6.62 -13.08 16.17
N ALA A 142 -6.07 -13.07 17.39
CA ALA A 142 -6.20 -14.17 18.32
C ALA A 142 -7.67 -14.45 18.65
N GLY A 143 -8.09 -15.72 18.48
CA GLY A 143 -9.47 -16.16 18.70
C GLY A 143 -10.47 -15.71 17.62
N ILE A 144 -10.01 -15.12 16.52
CA ILE A 144 -10.85 -14.74 15.39
C ILE A 144 -10.81 -15.84 14.33
N ASP A 145 -11.97 -16.39 13.99
CA ASP A 145 -12.08 -17.43 12.95
C ASP A 145 -12.33 -16.84 11.56
N THR A 146 -13.15 -15.79 11.48
CA THR A 146 -13.58 -15.19 10.21
C THR A 146 -13.30 -13.69 10.15
N VAL A 147 -12.98 -13.23 8.95
CA VAL A 147 -12.79 -11.82 8.62
C VAL A 147 -13.70 -11.42 7.48
N GLU A 148 -14.17 -10.17 7.52
CA GLU A 148 -14.82 -9.51 6.40
C GLU A 148 -13.78 -8.73 5.61
N LEU A 149 -13.80 -8.89 4.29
CA LEU A 149 -12.89 -8.21 3.37
C LEU A 149 -13.65 -7.21 2.53
N GLU A 150 -13.11 -6.00 2.43
CA GLU A 150 -13.63 -4.96 1.55
C GLU A 150 -12.50 -4.30 0.76
N ARG A 151 -12.77 -3.81 -0.45
CA ARG A 151 -11.86 -2.95 -1.22
C ARG A 151 -12.21 -1.47 -1.01
N ASP A 152 -11.27 -0.59 -1.30
CA ASP A 152 -11.51 0.87 -1.23
C ASP A 152 -12.31 1.37 -2.45
N HIS A 153 -11.98 0.87 -3.65
CA HIS A 153 -12.65 1.21 -4.90
C HIS A 153 -13.09 -0.03 -5.68
N PRO A 154 -14.29 -0.02 -6.28
CA PRO A 154 -14.86 -1.18 -6.96
C PRO A 154 -13.97 -1.74 -8.08
N GLU A 155 -13.30 -0.85 -8.82
CA GLU A 155 -12.48 -1.21 -9.98
C GLU A 155 -11.03 -1.61 -9.63
N GLU A 156 -10.61 -1.56 -8.37
CA GLU A 156 -9.24 -1.85 -7.90
C GLU A 156 -9.14 -3.24 -7.26
N LEU A 157 -9.11 -4.28 -8.11
CA LEU A 157 -9.20 -5.67 -7.63
C LEU A 157 -7.90 -6.19 -7.01
N ARG A 158 -6.77 -5.91 -7.68
CA ARG A 158 -5.44 -6.43 -7.32
C ARG A 158 -4.37 -5.39 -7.57
N GLY A 159 -3.33 -5.42 -6.73
CA GLY A 159 -2.13 -4.66 -6.96
C GLY A 159 -1.28 -5.26 -8.10
N ARG A 160 -0.24 -4.53 -8.52
CA ARG A 160 0.71 -4.90 -9.59
C ARG A 160 1.23 -6.34 -9.50
N TYR A 161 1.49 -6.83 -8.30
CA TYR A 161 2.04 -8.17 -8.04
C TYR A 161 0.98 -9.27 -7.88
N GLY A 162 -0.30 -8.96 -8.13
CA GLY A 162 -1.40 -9.92 -8.08
C GLY A 162 -1.94 -10.20 -6.68
N ARG A 163 -1.52 -9.48 -5.64
CA ARG A 163 -2.17 -9.54 -4.33
C ARG A 163 -3.52 -8.82 -4.39
N ILE A 164 -4.53 -9.41 -3.76
CA ILE A 164 -5.84 -8.77 -3.59
C ILE A 164 -5.67 -7.59 -2.63
N LEU A 165 -6.25 -6.45 -3.00
CA LEU A 165 -6.22 -5.23 -2.20
C LEU A 165 -7.43 -5.20 -1.27
N SER A 166 -7.21 -5.12 0.04
CA SER A 166 -8.34 -5.12 0.97
C SER A 166 -8.11 -4.37 2.29
N TYR A 167 -9.20 -3.86 2.83
CA TYR A 167 -9.43 -3.64 4.25
C TYR A 167 -9.92 -4.92 4.91
N VAL A 168 -9.62 -5.07 6.20
CA VAL A 168 -10.01 -6.24 6.99
C VAL A 168 -10.83 -5.78 8.18
N PHE A 169 -12.02 -6.35 8.31
CA PHE A 169 -12.92 -6.12 9.44
C PHE A 169 -13.15 -7.40 10.22
N VAL A 170 -13.29 -7.25 11.52
CA VAL A 170 -13.62 -8.34 12.45
C VAL A 170 -14.74 -7.90 13.37
N VAL A 171 -15.53 -8.84 13.88
CA VAL A 171 -16.48 -8.57 14.95
C VAL A 171 -15.89 -9.06 16.26
N LYS A 172 -15.70 -8.16 17.23
CA LYS A 172 -15.26 -8.46 18.60
C LYS A 172 -16.22 -7.82 19.59
N ASP A 173 -16.72 -8.61 20.53
CA ASP A 173 -17.66 -8.14 21.56
C ASP A 173 -18.86 -7.36 20.97
N GLY A 174 -19.38 -7.84 19.84
CA GLY A 174 -20.49 -7.22 19.10
C GLY A 174 -20.13 -5.93 18.34
N LYS A 175 -18.86 -5.50 18.36
CA LYS A 175 -18.36 -4.33 17.63
C LYS A 175 -17.59 -4.76 16.39
N ARG A 176 -17.89 -4.11 15.26
CA ARG A 176 -17.12 -4.25 14.03
C ARG A 176 -15.88 -3.36 14.11
N LEU A 177 -14.69 -3.95 14.05
CA LEU A 177 -13.41 -3.27 14.12
C LEU A 177 -12.69 -3.35 12.78
N HIS A 178 -12.08 -2.25 12.37
CA HIS A 178 -11.31 -2.12 11.14
C HIS A 178 -9.82 -2.29 11.45
N TYR A 179 -9.26 -3.48 11.21
CA TYR A 179 -7.88 -3.81 11.59
C TYR A 179 -6.85 -2.81 11.06
N ASN A 180 -6.98 -2.37 9.81
CA ASN A 180 -6.02 -1.43 9.21
C ASN A 180 -5.96 -0.11 10.00
N VAL A 181 -7.12 0.43 10.40
CA VAL A 181 -7.19 1.65 11.24
C VAL A 181 -6.66 1.37 12.66
N GLU A 182 -6.96 0.20 13.23
CA GLU A 182 -6.43 -0.19 14.56
C GLU A 182 -4.90 -0.32 14.56
N ALA A 183 -4.30 -0.85 13.48
CA ALA A 183 -2.85 -0.91 13.32
C ALA A 183 -2.22 0.49 13.28
N VAL A 184 -2.87 1.45 12.62
CA VAL A 184 -2.43 2.86 12.62
C VAL A 184 -2.59 3.48 14.02
N ARG A 185 -3.73 3.25 14.68
CA ARG A 185 -4.01 3.76 16.03
C ARG A 185 -3.03 3.23 17.07
N ALA A 186 -2.57 1.99 16.91
CA ALA A 186 -1.55 1.39 17.76
C ALA A 186 -0.12 1.87 17.44
N GLY A 187 0.09 2.63 16.36
CA GLY A 187 1.40 3.08 15.91
C GLY A 187 2.23 1.98 15.22
N MET A 188 1.60 0.89 14.77
CA MET A 188 2.30 -0.21 14.08
C MET A 188 2.53 0.08 12.59
N ALA A 189 1.77 1.02 12.03
CA ALA A 189 1.92 1.54 10.69
C ALA A 189 1.53 3.03 10.66
N PRO A 190 2.06 3.83 9.73
CA PRO A 190 1.48 5.13 9.42
C PRO A 190 0.23 4.96 8.55
N TYR A 191 -0.59 6.01 8.44
CA TYR A 191 -1.49 6.11 7.30
C TYR A 191 -0.66 6.25 6.01
N PHE A 192 -0.94 5.42 5.01
CA PHE A 192 -0.12 5.25 3.82
C PHE A 192 -0.90 5.59 2.52
N PRO A 193 -1.10 6.88 2.19
CA PRO A 193 -1.84 7.33 0.99
C PRO A 193 -0.99 7.31 -0.30
N LYS A 194 0.13 6.58 -0.32
CA LYS A 194 1.10 6.57 -1.44
C LYS A 194 0.48 6.19 -2.80
N TYR A 195 -0.61 5.43 -2.81
CA TYR A 195 -1.28 4.94 -4.01
C TYR A 195 -2.64 5.62 -4.26
N GLY A 196 -2.86 6.79 -3.65
CA GLY A 196 -4.16 7.44 -3.57
C GLY A 196 -4.67 7.46 -2.13
N HIS A 197 -5.46 8.47 -1.79
CA HIS A 197 -6.10 8.51 -0.47
C HIS A 197 -7.20 7.44 -0.37
N SER A 198 -7.52 7.03 0.85
CA SER A 198 -8.66 6.13 1.05
C SER A 198 -9.92 6.92 0.78
N ARG A 199 -10.70 6.46 -0.19
CA ARG A 199 -11.95 7.13 -0.59
C ARG A 199 -13.03 6.97 0.48
N ARG A 200 -12.88 5.99 1.36
CA ARG A 200 -13.90 5.58 2.34
C ARG A 200 -13.52 5.85 3.79
N PHE A 201 -12.24 5.75 4.13
CA PHE A 201 -11.78 5.71 5.52
C PHE A 201 -10.66 6.73 5.83
N ARG A 202 -10.39 7.70 4.93
CA ARG A 202 -9.34 8.71 5.14
C ARG A 202 -9.43 9.38 6.51
N GLY A 203 -10.60 9.88 6.89
CA GLY A 203 -10.79 10.54 8.18
C GLY A 203 -10.50 9.65 9.39
N GLU A 204 -10.83 8.35 9.32
CA GLU A 204 -10.52 7.39 10.38
C GLU A 204 -9.02 7.14 10.50
N PHE A 205 -8.33 6.99 9.37
CA PHE A 205 -6.88 6.82 9.34
C PHE A 205 -6.13 8.06 9.85
N GLU A 206 -6.54 9.25 9.42
CA GLU A 206 -5.94 10.52 9.87
C GLU A 206 -6.14 10.71 11.38
N ALA A 207 -7.34 10.44 11.90
CA ALA A 207 -7.61 10.50 13.33
C ALA A 207 -6.79 9.48 14.13
N ALA A 208 -6.72 8.23 13.66
CA ALA A 208 -5.92 7.18 14.29
C ALA A 208 -4.42 7.52 14.30
N MET A 209 -3.89 8.08 13.21
CA MET A 209 -2.48 8.48 13.13
C MET A 209 -2.18 9.66 14.06
N ALA A 210 -3.10 10.63 14.16
CA ALA A 210 -2.98 11.74 15.10
C ALA A 210 -2.97 11.27 16.56
N GLU A 211 -3.85 10.31 16.91
CA GLU A 211 -3.86 9.69 18.24
C GLU A 211 -2.54 8.98 18.55
N ALA A 212 -2.05 8.16 17.61
CA ALA A 212 -0.81 7.42 17.78
C ALA A 212 0.41 8.34 17.93
N ARG A 213 0.48 9.42 17.15
CA ARG A 213 1.51 10.46 17.25
C ARG A 213 1.47 11.19 18.59
N ALA A 214 0.29 11.65 19.01
CA ALA A 214 0.13 12.37 20.26
C ALA A 214 0.50 11.52 21.49
N ALA A 215 0.24 10.21 21.42
CA ALA A 215 0.58 9.25 22.46
C ALA A 215 2.00 8.65 22.33
N GLY A 216 2.79 9.03 21.32
CA GLY A 216 4.14 8.49 21.11
C GLY A 216 4.18 6.97 20.96
N ARG A 217 3.21 6.39 20.22
CA ARG A 217 3.09 4.92 20.09
C ARG A 217 3.89 4.39 18.90
N GLY A 218 4.53 3.23 19.07
CA GLY A 218 5.11 2.46 17.97
C GLY A 218 6.13 3.26 17.16
N ILE A 219 5.84 3.50 15.87
CA ILE A 219 6.72 4.27 14.96
C ILE A 219 6.87 5.75 15.36
N TRP A 220 6.10 6.21 16.35
CA TRP A 220 6.15 7.56 16.91
C TRP A 220 6.87 7.61 18.26
N ASP A 221 7.35 6.47 18.76
CA ASP A 221 8.15 6.38 19.98
C ASP A 221 9.63 6.54 19.64
N PRO A 222 10.28 7.66 20.02
CA PRO A 222 11.69 7.90 19.67
C PRO A 222 12.67 6.94 20.36
N SER A 223 12.22 6.15 21.34
CA SER A 223 13.05 5.13 21.99
C SER A 223 13.10 3.81 21.20
N LYS A 224 12.23 3.65 20.20
CA LYS A 224 12.14 2.43 19.39
C LYS A 224 12.99 2.51 18.13
N GLN A 225 13.40 1.33 17.66
CA GLN A 225 14.14 1.19 16.42
C GLN A 225 13.19 0.96 15.26
N HIS A 226 13.03 2.01 14.46
CA HIS A 226 12.14 2.09 13.32
C HIS A 226 12.76 2.98 12.22
N TYR A 227 12.10 3.14 11.08
CA TYR A 227 12.57 4.00 10.00
C TYR A 227 12.71 5.46 10.48
N PRO A 228 13.85 6.12 10.24
CA PRO A 228 14.17 7.41 10.84
C PRO A 228 13.48 8.60 10.12
N ASP A 229 12.87 8.37 8.97
CA ASP A 229 12.51 9.39 7.97
C ASP A 229 11.00 9.49 7.71
N TYR A 230 10.16 9.16 8.71
CA TYR A 230 8.70 9.15 8.54
C TYR A 230 8.10 10.49 8.14
N ASP A 231 8.61 11.63 8.64
CA ASP A 231 8.08 12.93 8.24
C ASP A 231 8.32 13.23 6.75
N ALA A 232 9.52 12.92 6.24
CA ALA A 232 9.84 13.03 4.82
C ALA A 232 9.03 12.03 3.97
N ARG A 233 8.88 10.80 4.44
CA ARG A 233 8.05 9.78 3.77
C ARG A 233 6.59 10.22 3.67
N LEU A 234 6.04 10.76 4.75
CA LEU A 234 4.65 11.20 4.78
C LEU A 234 4.44 12.39 3.84
N ALA A 235 5.32 13.40 3.86
CA ALA A 235 5.23 14.50 2.91
C ALA A 235 5.19 14.00 1.46
N TRP A 236 6.06 13.06 1.10
CA TRP A 236 6.06 12.42 -0.21
C TRP A 236 4.78 11.61 -0.49
N TRP A 237 4.35 10.76 0.44
CA TRP A 237 3.18 9.89 0.24
C TRP A 237 1.89 10.68 0.11
N TYR A 238 1.71 11.75 0.89
CA TYR A 238 0.56 12.63 0.78
C TYR A 238 0.56 13.37 -0.54
N ALA A 239 1.68 13.99 -0.94
CA ALA A 239 1.77 14.67 -2.23
C ALA A 239 1.51 13.73 -3.42
N ARG A 240 1.94 12.46 -3.31
CA ARG A 240 1.64 11.41 -4.28
C ARG A 240 0.16 11.02 -4.28
N GLY A 241 -0.45 10.89 -3.11
CA GLY A 241 -1.89 10.65 -2.96
C GLY A 241 -2.72 11.78 -3.57
N ASP A 242 -2.37 13.03 -3.26
CA ASP A 242 -3.05 14.23 -3.78
C ASP A 242 -2.99 14.31 -5.32
N PHE A 243 -1.86 13.94 -5.91
CA PHE A 243 -1.71 13.88 -7.36
C PHE A 243 -2.61 12.81 -8.01
N VAL A 244 -2.73 11.64 -7.37
CA VAL A 244 -3.64 10.58 -7.81
C VAL A 244 -5.09 11.06 -7.70
N ASP A 245 -5.51 11.54 -6.53
CA ASP A 245 -6.86 12.03 -6.27
C ASP A 245 -7.28 13.10 -7.29
N ALA A 246 -6.41 14.07 -7.56
CA ALA A 246 -6.68 15.15 -8.51
C ALA A 246 -6.93 14.65 -9.95
N PHE A 247 -6.29 13.54 -10.36
CA PHE A 247 -6.57 12.91 -11.64
C PHE A 247 -7.84 12.07 -11.59
N GLU A 248 -8.05 11.32 -10.51
CA GLU A 248 -9.25 10.48 -10.35
C GLU A 248 -10.54 11.28 -10.35
N SER A 249 -10.59 12.44 -9.70
CA SER A 249 -11.77 13.32 -9.72
C SER A 249 -12.12 13.77 -11.15
N LYS A 250 -11.12 13.92 -12.04
CA LYS A 250 -11.38 14.19 -13.47
C LYS A 250 -11.89 12.93 -14.17
N ALA A 251 -11.32 11.76 -13.87
CA ALA A 251 -11.71 10.48 -14.44
C ALA A 251 -13.13 10.04 -14.09
N GLU A 252 -13.72 10.56 -13.01
CA GLU A 252 -15.14 10.34 -12.68
C GLU A 252 -16.12 10.95 -13.68
N THR A 253 -15.72 12.02 -14.38
CA THR A 253 -16.59 12.76 -15.30
C THR A 253 -16.10 12.72 -16.75
N ARG A 254 -14.95 12.08 -16.99
CA ARG A 254 -14.28 12.08 -18.29
C ARG A 254 -13.83 10.68 -18.68
N ASP A 255 -14.45 10.15 -19.73
CA ASP A 255 -14.13 8.80 -20.22
C ASP A 255 -12.71 8.69 -20.80
N ASP A 256 -12.15 9.79 -21.29
CA ASP A 256 -10.79 9.90 -21.84
C ASP A 256 -9.68 9.95 -20.77
N HIS A 257 -10.04 9.94 -19.48
CA HIS A 257 -9.11 9.83 -18.36
C HIS A 257 -9.10 8.40 -17.82
N ILE A 258 -7.97 7.73 -17.98
CA ILE A 258 -7.81 6.30 -17.66
C ILE A 258 -6.81 6.15 -16.52
N VAL A 259 -7.27 5.60 -15.40
CA VAL A 259 -6.41 5.20 -14.28
C VAL A 259 -5.93 3.77 -14.51
N LEU A 260 -4.63 3.59 -14.81
CA LEU A 260 -4.10 2.25 -15.13
C LEU A 260 -4.20 1.26 -13.99
N GLY A 261 -4.31 1.70 -12.74
CA GLY A 261 -4.48 0.77 -11.60
C GLY A 261 -5.78 -0.03 -11.63
N ARG A 262 -6.76 0.36 -12.46
CA ARG A 262 -8.10 -0.23 -12.49
C ARG A 262 -8.19 -1.43 -13.44
N HIS A 263 -9.00 -2.42 -13.08
CA HIS A 263 -9.02 -3.72 -13.76
C HIS A 263 -9.45 -3.67 -15.24
N ARG A 264 -10.27 -2.70 -15.64
CA ARG A 264 -10.71 -2.50 -17.04
C ARG A 264 -9.89 -1.45 -17.79
N ALA A 265 -8.77 -0.97 -17.23
CA ALA A 265 -8.05 0.15 -17.82
C ALA A 265 -7.61 -0.11 -19.27
N LEU A 266 -7.08 -1.29 -19.57
CA LEU A 266 -6.63 -1.63 -20.94
C LEU A 266 -7.80 -1.89 -21.90
N GLU A 267 -8.91 -2.44 -21.42
CA GLU A 267 -10.15 -2.57 -22.20
C GLU A 267 -10.72 -1.20 -22.54
N ARG A 268 -10.74 -0.28 -21.57
CA ARG A 268 -11.14 1.11 -21.83
C ARG A 268 -10.21 1.79 -22.81
N LEU A 269 -8.90 1.56 -22.70
CA LEU A 269 -7.90 2.16 -23.58
C LEU A 269 -8.13 1.78 -25.05
N SER A 270 -8.49 0.53 -25.34
CA SER A 270 -8.74 0.09 -26.72
C SER A 270 -9.91 0.82 -27.39
N ALA A 271 -10.92 1.25 -26.63
CA ALA A 271 -12.04 2.04 -27.15
C ALA A 271 -11.63 3.45 -27.64
N PHE A 272 -10.41 3.89 -27.35
CA PHE A 272 -9.85 5.18 -27.76
C PHE A 272 -8.81 5.08 -28.87
N GLU A 273 -8.75 3.97 -29.61
CA GLU A 273 -7.83 3.84 -30.73
C GLU A 273 -7.93 5.03 -31.71
N GLY A 274 -6.77 5.62 -32.04
CA GLY A 274 -6.65 6.82 -32.87
C GLY A 274 -7.03 8.14 -32.19
N LYS A 275 -7.49 8.12 -30.93
CA LYS A 275 -7.94 9.30 -30.16
C LYS A 275 -7.03 9.57 -28.98
N ASP A 276 -6.96 10.83 -28.59
CA ASP A 276 -6.24 11.24 -27.38
C ASP A 276 -6.90 10.69 -26.11
N VAL A 277 -6.07 10.18 -25.20
CA VAL A 277 -6.41 9.85 -23.82
C VAL A 277 -5.43 10.52 -22.87
N SER A 278 -5.84 10.74 -21.62
CA SER A 278 -4.94 11.04 -20.51
C SER A 278 -4.87 9.81 -19.61
N VAL A 279 -3.66 9.35 -19.31
CA VAL A 279 -3.44 8.08 -18.60
C VAL A 279 -2.59 8.33 -17.37
N LEU A 280 -3.14 8.00 -16.20
CA LEU A 280 -2.39 8.00 -14.93
C LEU A 280 -1.77 6.62 -14.70
N GLY A 281 -0.45 6.60 -14.49
CA GLY A 281 0.28 5.38 -14.19
C GLY A 281 1.62 5.66 -13.51
N THR A 282 2.20 4.64 -12.87
CA THR A 282 3.55 4.75 -12.31
C THR A 282 4.59 4.44 -13.38
N VAL A 283 5.65 5.24 -13.52
CA VAL A 283 6.76 4.94 -14.44
C VAL A 283 7.50 3.69 -13.95
N ALA A 284 7.35 2.57 -14.64
CA ALA A 284 7.93 1.28 -14.25
C ALA A 284 9.38 1.14 -14.70
N LYS A 285 9.68 1.55 -15.93
CA LYS A 285 11.01 1.49 -16.55
C LYS A 285 11.04 2.34 -17.81
N ILE A 286 12.26 2.64 -18.25
CA ILE A 286 12.56 3.36 -19.48
C ILE A 286 13.48 2.48 -20.32
N VAL A 287 13.24 2.42 -21.62
CA VAL A 287 14.05 1.67 -22.58
C VAL A 287 14.34 2.56 -23.77
N GLU A 288 15.60 2.92 -23.93
CA GLU A 288 16.09 3.56 -25.16
C GLU A 288 16.20 2.51 -26.26
N THR A 289 15.70 2.85 -27.45
CA THR A 289 15.77 1.96 -28.61
C THR A 289 16.93 2.36 -29.53
N LYS A 290 17.25 1.52 -30.52
CA LYS A 290 18.33 1.80 -31.48
C LYS A 290 17.93 2.82 -32.57
N GLY A 291 16.64 3.08 -32.74
CA GLY A 291 16.15 4.26 -33.46
C GLY A 291 15.82 5.32 -32.42
N ASP A 292 15.68 6.59 -32.82
CA ASP A 292 15.50 7.75 -31.93
C ASP A 292 14.16 7.77 -31.14
N LEU A 293 13.62 6.61 -30.78
CA LEU A 293 12.46 6.40 -29.94
C LEU A 293 12.89 6.04 -28.51
N VAL A 294 12.17 6.60 -27.54
CA VAL A 294 12.29 6.21 -26.13
C VAL A 294 10.98 5.59 -25.67
N LEU A 295 11.04 4.39 -25.11
CA LEU A 295 9.88 3.69 -24.56
C LEU A 295 9.83 3.86 -23.05
N VAL A 296 8.80 4.55 -22.57
CA VAL A 296 8.47 4.65 -21.14
C VAL A 296 7.35 3.68 -20.83
N PHE A 297 7.54 2.76 -19.89
CA PHE A 297 6.51 1.79 -19.53
C PHE A 297 5.77 2.25 -18.29
N LEU A 298 4.46 2.45 -18.38
CA LEU A 298 3.61 2.73 -17.23
C LEU A 298 3.07 1.44 -16.62
N ALA A 299 3.15 1.35 -15.30
CA ALA A 299 2.81 0.19 -14.51
C ALA A 299 1.30 -0.10 -14.55
N HIS A 300 0.93 -1.31 -14.99
CA HIS A 300 -0.40 -1.89 -14.82
C HIS A 300 -0.28 -3.19 -13.99
N ARG A 301 -0.58 -4.35 -14.58
CA ARG A 301 -0.32 -5.67 -14.00
C ARG A 301 1.05 -6.18 -14.45
N ARG A 302 1.66 -7.06 -13.65
CA ARG A 302 2.97 -7.63 -13.97
C ARG A 302 2.95 -8.31 -15.35
N GLY A 303 3.76 -7.79 -16.28
CA GLY A 303 3.86 -8.30 -17.65
C GLY A 303 2.93 -7.63 -18.66
N GLU A 304 2.13 -6.65 -18.23
CA GLU A 304 1.16 -5.91 -19.03
C GLU A 304 1.31 -4.39 -18.86
N ASP A 305 2.54 -3.94 -18.62
CA ASP A 305 2.84 -2.50 -18.56
C ASP A 305 2.46 -1.82 -19.89
N LEU A 306 1.85 -0.64 -19.81
CA LEU A 306 1.47 0.16 -20.97
C LEU A 306 2.72 0.83 -21.55
N PRO A 307 3.08 0.58 -22.82
CA PRO A 307 4.11 1.37 -23.50
C PRO A 307 3.61 2.80 -23.77
N VAL A 308 4.46 3.77 -23.46
CA VAL A 308 4.36 5.15 -23.89
C VAL A 308 5.54 5.40 -24.82
N VAL A 309 5.24 5.74 -26.07
CA VAL A 309 6.24 5.89 -27.13
C VAL A 309 6.55 7.36 -27.32
N PHE A 310 7.74 7.78 -26.89
CA PHE A 310 8.28 9.08 -27.26
C PHE A 310 8.90 8.95 -28.65
N VAL A 311 8.29 9.64 -29.63
CA VAL A 311 8.77 9.62 -31.03
C VAL A 311 9.77 10.73 -31.33
N ASP A 312 10.01 11.62 -30.36
CA ASP A 312 10.98 12.70 -30.41
C ASP A 312 11.83 12.62 -29.13
N PRO A 313 13.15 12.41 -29.23
CA PRO A 313 14.06 12.40 -28.08
C PRO A 313 14.02 13.70 -27.26
N LEU A 314 13.83 14.86 -27.91
CA LEU A 314 13.75 16.13 -27.21
C LEU A 314 12.47 16.21 -26.38
N ALA A 315 11.35 15.68 -26.88
CA ALA A 315 10.13 15.59 -26.09
C ALA A 315 10.30 14.71 -24.84
N PHE A 316 11.16 13.69 -24.89
CA PHE A 316 11.49 12.87 -23.73
C PHE A 316 12.35 13.65 -22.72
N GLU A 317 13.45 14.24 -23.20
CA GLU A 317 14.37 15.03 -22.37
C GLU A 317 13.65 16.20 -21.69
N ASP A 318 12.97 17.04 -22.48
CA ASP A 318 12.25 18.23 -22.00
C ASP A 318 11.07 17.89 -21.08
N SER A 319 10.55 16.65 -21.12
CA SER A 319 9.47 16.24 -20.22
C SER A 319 9.92 16.02 -18.78
N GLY A 320 11.22 15.80 -18.55
CA GLY A 320 11.77 15.46 -17.22
C GLY A 320 11.31 14.10 -16.67
N ILE A 321 10.60 13.27 -17.44
CA ILE A 321 10.00 12.01 -16.96
C ILE A 321 11.04 10.99 -16.47
N ALA A 322 12.29 11.10 -16.92
CA ALA A 322 13.40 10.24 -16.53
C ALA A 322 13.64 10.22 -15.01
N ASP A 323 13.44 11.36 -14.34
CA ASP A 323 13.65 11.49 -12.90
C ASP A 323 12.51 10.87 -12.06
N TYR A 324 11.40 10.49 -12.71
CA TYR A 324 10.17 10.04 -12.06
C TYR A 324 9.97 8.52 -12.14
N VAL A 325 11.03 7.73 -12.38
CA VAL A 325 10.96 6.27 -12.29
C VAL A 325 10.49 5.85 -10.88
N GLY A 326 9.39 5.10 -10.84
CA GLY A 326 8.71 4.68 -9.62
C GLY A 326 7.64 5.65 -9.12
N GLU A 327 7.47 6.82 -9.73
CA GLU A 327 6.43 7.81 -9.40
C GLU A 327 5.24 7.79 -10.37
N TYR A 328 4.10 8.31 -9.91
CA TYR A 328 2.95 8.53 -10.80
C TYR A 328 3.21 9.71 -11.72
N VAL A 329 2.80 9.56 -12.97
CA VAL A 329 2.76 10.61 -13.98
C VAL A 329 1.43 10.52 -14.73
N VAL A 330 1.05 11.60 -15.39
CA VAL A 330 -0.04 11.58 -16.38
C VAL A 330 0.58 11.77 -17.75
N VAL A 331 0.27 10.86 -18.67
CA VAL A 331 0.66 10.97 -20.07
C VAL A 331 -0.58 11.14 -20.92
N ARG A 332 -0.56 12.13 -21.82
CA ARG A 332 -1.63 12.40 -22.77
C ARG A 332 -1.17 12.13 -24.20
N GLY A 333 -1.96 11.43 -25.01
CA GLY A 333 -1.66 11.28 -26.43
C GLY A 333 -2.59 10.29 -27.12
N PRO A 334 -2.46 10.13 -28.44
CA PRO A 334 -3.31 9.21 -29.18
C PRO A 334 -2.96 7.77 -28.84
N VAL A 335 -4.00 6.95 -28.67
CA VAL A 335 -3.83 5.50 -28.52
C VAL A 335 -3.52 4.88 -29.88
N GLN A 336 -2.49 4.06 -29.93
CA GLN A 336 -2.17 3.20 -31.07
C GLN A 336 -2.08 1.76 -30.60
N HIS A 337 -1.98 0.82 -31.55
CA HIS A 337 -1.65 -0.55 -31.23
C HIS A 337 -0.65 -1.12 -32.23
N TYR A 338 0.09 -2.12 -31.81
CA TYR A 338 0.87 -2.98 -32.69
C TYR A 338 0.65 -4.45 -32.33
N HIS A 339 0.83 -5.33 -33.32
CA HIS A 339 0.78 -6.77 -33.07
C HIS A 339 2.15 -7.28 -32.60
N ASP A 340 2.25 -7.69 -31.34
CA ASP A 340 3.45 -8.33 -30.80
C ASP A 340 3.55 -9.76 -31.34
N GLN A 341 4.34 -9.93 -32.40
CA GLN A 341 4.56 -11.22 -33.08
C GLN A 341 5.10 -12.31 -32.15
N ARG A 342 5.89 -11.96 -31.13
CA ARG A 342 6.47 -12.93 -30.19
C ARG A 342 5.40 -13.46 -29.24
N ARG A 343 4.52 -12.58 -28.77
CA ARG A 343 3.45 -12.93 -27.82
C ARG A 343 2.12 -13.27 -28.50
N LYS A 344 2.01 -13.06 -29.81
CA LYS A 344 0.81 -13.24 -30.63
C LYS A 344 -0.40 -12.49 -30.04
N LYS A 345 -0.19 -11.23 -29.66
CA LYS A 345 -1.23 -10.39 -29.07
C LYS A 345 -1.08 -8.95 -29.52
N ASP A 346 -2.20 -8.24 -29.57
CA ASP A 346 -2.18 -6.80 -29.77
C ASP A 346 -1.75 -6.10 -28.47
N VAL A 347 -0.92 -5.08 -28.63
CA VAL A 347 -0.42 -4.24 -27.54
C VAL A 347 -0.80 -2.82 -27.87
N PHE A 348 -1.63 -2.22 -27.01
CA PHE A 348 -1.97 -0.80 -27.08
C PHE A 348 -0.84 0.03 -26.47
N GLU A 349 -0.63 1.23 -26.99
CA GLU A 349 0.38 2.19 -26.57
C GLU A 349 -0.14 3.62 -26.69
N VAL A 350 0.50 4.56 -25.98
CA VAL A 350 0.19 5.99 -26.06
C VAL A 350 1.39 6.74 -26.65
N VAL A 351 1.15 7.56 -27.68
CA VAL A 351 2.23 8.27 -28.37
C VAL A 351 2.44 9.68 -27.82
N VAL A 352 3.69 10.00 -27.48
CA VAL A 352 4.13 11.32 -27.02
C VAL A 352 5.04 11.96 -28.06
N ARG A 353 4.68 13.18 -28.46
CA ARG A 353 5.36 13.98 -29.48
C ARG A 353 5.95 15.28 -28.93
N ALA A 354 5.52 15.71 -27.74
CA ALA A 354 5.98 16.95 -27.12
C ALA A 354 5.94 16.83 -25.59
N ALA A 355 6.86 17.49 -24.90
CA ALA A 355 6.97 17.46 -23.43
C ALA A 355 5.67 17.83 -22.70
N ARG A 356 4.89 18.77 -23.26
CA ARG A 356 3.57 19.19 -22.71
C ARG A 356 2.51 18.07 -22.60
N GLN A 357 2.75 16.93 -23.23
CA GLN A 357 1.92 15.73 -23.12
C GLN A 357 2.19 14.94 -21.82
N VAL A 358 3.24 15.27 -21.10
CA VAL A 358 3.57 14.69 -19.80
C VAL A 358 3.23 15.69 -18.71
N THR A 359 2.51 15.25 -17.69
CA THR A 359 2.32 15.99 -16.45
C THR A 359 2.98 15.23 -15.33
N LEU A 360 3.99 15.86 -14.74
CA LEU A 360 4.71 15.37 -13.57
C LEU A 360 4.02 15.85 -12.29
N PRO A 361 4.13 15.10 -11.19
CA PRO A 361 3.61 15.56 -9.91
C PRO A 361 4.42 16.74 -9.36
N PRO A 362 3.84 17.61 -8.53
CA PRO A 362 4.46 18.85 -8.06
C PRO A 362 5.49 18.64 -6.92
N TYR A 363 6.03 17.43 -6.77
CA TYR A 363 6.98 17.07 -5.73
C TYR A 363 8.22 16.42 -6.33
N THR A 364 9.36 16.58 -5.67
CA THR A 364 10.58 15.85 -6.03
C THR A 364 10.52 14.43 -5.45
N PRO A 365 10.76 13.38 -6.24
CA PRO A 365 10.86 12.01 -5.73
C PRO A 365 11.89 11.94 -4.59
N PRO A 366 11.65 11.18 -3.51
CA PRO A 366 12.56 11.17 -2.37
C PRO A 366 13.88 10.50 -2.75
N GLY A 367 14.97 11.10 -2.29
CA GLY A 367 16.31 10.55 -2.36
C GLY A 367 16.58 9.45 -1.32
N PRO A 368 17.85 9.06 -1.12
CA PRO A 368 18.23 8.05 -0.13
C PRO A 368 17.90 8.52 1.29
N THR A 369 17.64 7.56 2.19
CA THR A 369 17.43 7.87 3.62
C THR A 369 18.67 8.56 4.19
N PRO A 370 18.55 9.76 4.79
CA PRO A 370 19.66 10.40 5.48
C PRO A 370 20.12 9.51 6.64
N VAL A 371 21.42 9.25 6.70
CA VAL A 371 22.03 8.52 7.82
C VAL A 371 22.64 9.56 8.76
N PRO A 372 22.21 9.63 10.04
CA PRO A 372 22.85 10.48 11.02
C PRO A 372 24.34 10.14 11.09
N GLN A 373 25.20 11.13 10.88
CA GLN A 373 26.63 10.95 11.09
C GLN A 373 26.89 10.77 12.60
N PRO A 374 27.87 9.95 13.03
CA PRO A 374 28.10 9.62 14.45
C PRO A 374 28.40 10.80 15.40
N HIS A 375 28.41 12.04 14.91
CA HIS A 375 28.76 13.25 15.67
C HIS A 375 27.59 14.20 15.98
N GLU A 376 26.35 13.93 15.54
CA GLU A 376 25.21 14.84 15.82
C GLU A 376 24.36 14.46 17.04
N ALA A 377 24.65 13.34 17.72
CA ALA A 377 23.92 12.92 18.93
C ALA A 377 24.20 13.77 20.18
N ALA A 378 25.01 14.83 20.08
CA ALA A 378 25.37 15.70 21.20
C ALA A 378 24.88 17.16 21.06
N ALA A 379 23.78 17.40 20.35
CA ALA A 379 23.19 18.75 20.29
C ALA A 379 21.66 18.74 20.11
N SER A 380 20.93 17.89 20.84
CA SER A 380 19.47 18.02 20.97
C SER A 380 19.10 18.39 22.41
N THR A 381 18.95 19.70 22.60
CA THR A 381 18.19 20.43 23.63
C THR A 381 17.84 19.69 24.94
N ARG A 382 18.69 19.84 25.96
CA ARG A 382 18.17 19.96 27.33
C ARG A 382 17.36 21.25 27.42
N PRO A 383 16.16 21.25 28.05
CA PRO A 383 15.50 22.50 28.41
C PRO A 383 16.45 23.26 29.34
N ARG A 384 16.81 24.48 28.95
CA ARG A 384 17.57 25.39 29.81
C ARG A 384 16.72 25.64 31.06
N ALA A 385 17.09 25.01 32.17
CA ALA A 385 16.46 25.27 33.45
C ALA A 385 16.47 26.78 33.68
N ALA A 386 15.28 27.37 33.88
CA ALA A 386 15.14 28.77 34.22
C ALA A 386 16.02 29.08 35.42
N ALA A 387 17.00 29.95 35.22
CA ALA A 387 17.82 30.48 36.30
C ALA A 387 16.90 31.15 37.31
N ARG A 388 16.79 30.57 38.51
CA ARG A 388 16.19 31.23 39.66
C ARG A 388 17.05 32.45 39.98
N SER A 389 16.49 33.64 39.83
CA SER A 389 17.03 34.86 40.39
C SER A 389 17.09 34.72 41.92
N GLY A 390 18.30 34.54 42.45
CA GLY A 390 18.56 34.70 43.88
C GLY A 390 18.43 36.17 44.28
N PRO A 391 18.13 36.46 45.56
CA PRO A 391 17.98 37.84 46.03
C PRO A 391 19.34 38.58 45.99
N PRO A 392 19.34 39.91 45.84
CA PRO A 392 20.57 40.68 45.72
C PRO A 392 21.40 40.58 47.01
N SER A 393 22.68 40.24 46.85
CA SER A 393 23.67 40.23 47.92
C SER A 393 24.02 41.68 48.29
N THR A 394 23.77 42.06 49.54
CA THR A 394 24.25 43.29 50.14
C THR A 394 25.70 43.10 50.59
N GLU A 395 26.65 43.71 49.87
CA GLU A 395 28.02 43.89 50.36
C GLU A 395 28.10 45.04 51.37
N PRO A 396 28.86 44.91 52.47
CA PRO A 396 29.02 45.95 53.48
C PRO A 396 30.08 46.99 53.07
N PRO A 397 29.99 48.25 53.54
CA PRO A 397 30.91 49.30 53.13
C PRO A 397 32.30 49.15 53.75
N SER A 398 33.34 49.42 52.95
CA SER A 398 34.74 49.50 53.40
C SER A 398 34.97 50.74 54.31
N PRO A 399 35.81 50.62 55.35
CA PRO A 399 36.01 51.67 56.33
C PRO A 399 36.92 52.80 55.83
N ALA A 400 36.53 54.04 56.09
CA ALA A 400 37.38 55.22 55.90
C ALA A 400 38.41 55.34 57.05
N PRO A 401 39.60 55.90 56.82
CA PRO A 401 40.65 56.00 57.84
C PRO A 401 40.38 57.17 58.81
N ALA A 402 40.52 56.91 60.11
CA ALA A 402 40.43 57.90 61.19
C ALA A 402 41.65 58.85 61.20
N PRO A 403 41.56 60.05 61.82
CA PRO A 403 41.36 60.20 63.27
C PRO A 403 40.00 60.72 63.72
#